data_AF-A0AAV8Y7I1-F1
#
_entry.id   AF-A0AAV8Y7I1-F1
#
_cell.length_a   1.000
_cell.length_b   1.000
_cell.length_c   1.000
_cell.angle_alpha   90.00
_cell.angle_beta   90.00
_cell.angle_gamma   90.00
#
_symmetry.space_group_name_H-M   'P 1'
#
loop_
_entity.id
_entity.type
_entity.pdbx_description
1 polymer ?
#
loop_
_entity_poly.entity_id
_entity_poly.type
_entity_poly.pdbx_seq_one_letter_code
_entity_poly.pdbx_strand_id
1 'polypeptide(L)'
;MCEYLERIVRWRLERGVSEQTESLVRGFYEVVDPRLVSVFDARELELVIAGTAEIDLVDWRHNTEYRGGYHDQHPVVVWFWQAIER
;
A
#
# COMPACT_ATOMS: atom_id res chain seq x y z
N MET A 1 -19.59 9.37 20.41
CA MET A 1 -18.29 8.65 20.42
C MET A 1 -17.75 8.50 19.00
N CYS A 2 -18.54 7.96 18.06
CA CYS A 2 -18.15 7.90 16.65
C CYS A 2 -17.86 9.27 16.03
N GLU A 3 -18.72 10.28 16.25
CA GLU A 3 -18.51 11.64 15.72
C GLU A 3 -17.21 12.29 16.22
N TYR A 4 -16.84 12.04 17.48
CA TYR A 4 -15.58 12.55 18.04
C TYR A 4 -14.36 11.88 17.40
N LEU A 5 -14.41 10.56 17.22
CA LEU A 5 -13.36 9.80 16.55
C LEU A 5 -13.22 10.23 15.08
N GLU A 6 -14.34 10.39 14.36
CA GLU A 6 -14.34 10.89 12.98
C GLU A 6 -13.70 12.27 12.88
N ARG A 7 -14.07 13.21 13.76
CA ARG A 7 -13.48 14.56 13.80
C ARG A 7 -11.97 14.52 14.07
N ILE A 8 -11.51 13.65 14.97
CA ILE A 8 -10.08 13.49 15.26
C ILE A 8 -9.32 12.87 14.09
N VAL A 9 -9.84 11.81 13.49
CA VAL A 9 -9.23 11.14 12.34
C VAL A 9 -9.13 12.11 11.17
N ARG A 10 -10.23 12.80 10.86
CA ARG A 10 -10.26 13.83 9.82
C ARG A 10 -9.24 14.93 10.09
N TRP A 11 -9.23 15.48 11.29
CA TRP A 11 -8.25 16.51 11.66
C TRP A 11 -6.80 16.03 11.53
N ARG A 12 -6.50 14.78 11.93
CA ARG A 12 -5.14 14.22 11.78
C ARG A 12 -4.73 14.05 10.32
N LEU A 13 -5.66 13.66 9.45
CA LEU A 13 -5.39 13.40 8.03
C LEU A 13 -5.31 14.69 7.21
N GLU A 14 -6.14 15.69 7.52
CA GLU A 14 -6.24 16.92 6.72
C GLU A 14 -5.29 18.03 7.18
N ARG A 15 -4.77 17.96 8.42
CA ARG A 15 -3.94 19.02 8.99
C ARG A 15 -2.67 19.22 8.17
N GLY A 16 -2.58 20.38 7.52
CA GLY A 16 -1.38 20.84 6.80
C GLY A 16 -1.21 20.27 5.40
N VAL A 17 -2.14 19.43 4.94
CA VAL A 17 -2.09 18.79 3.61
C VAL A 17 -3.36 18.98 2.77
N SER A 18 -4.39 19.63 3.32
CA SER A 18 -5.70 19.79 2.65
C SER A 18 -5.58 20.51 1.30
N GLU A 19 -4.89 21.65 1.26
CA GLU A 19 -4.74 22.47 0.05
C GLU A 19 -3.93 21.75 -1.05
N GLN A 20 -2.89 21.01 -0.65
CA GLN A 20 -2.06 20.20 -1.54
C GLN A 20 -2.85 19.02 -2.10
N THR A 21 -3.64 18.35 -1.24
CA THR A 21 -4.52 17.25 -1.65
C THR A 21 -5.58 17.73 -2.63
N GLU A 22 -6.21 18.87 -2.38
CA GLU A 22 -7.22 19.44 -3.27
C GLU A 22 -6.62 19.80 -4.64
N SER A 23 -5.44 20.42 -4.66
CA SER A 23 -4.73 20.75 -5.90
C SER A 23 -4.35 19.50 -6.70
N LEU A 24 -3.92 18.43 -6.02
CA LEU A 24 -3.60 17.15 -6.66
C LEU A 24 -4.85 16.51 -7.28
N VAL A 25 -5.96 16.44 -6.53
CA VAL A 25 -7.22 15.87 -7.01
C VAL A 25 -7.75 16.65 -8.21
N ARG A 26 -7.67 17.98 -8.16
CA ARG A 26 -8.05 18.83 -9.29
C ARG A 26 -7.19 18.53 -10.53
N GLY A 27 -5.87 18.54 -10.40
CA GLY A 27 -4.97 18.25 -11.53
C GLY A 27 -5.17 16.84 -12.09
N PHE A 28 -5.45 15.87 -11.23
CA PHE A 28 -5.77 14.50 -11.66
C PHE A 28 -7.05 14.45 -12.50
N TYR A 29 -8.12 15.12 -12.09
CA TYR A 29 -9.38 15.16 -12.84
C TYR A 29 -9.36 16.05 -14.09
N GLU A 30 -8.38 16.94 -14.24
CA GLU A 30 -8.15 17.66 -15.51
C GLU A 30 -7.59 16.72 -16.59
N VAL A 31 -6.94 15.61 -16.21
CA VAL A 31 -6.33 14.63 -17.12
C VAL A 31 -7.19 13.37 -17.25
N VAL A 32 -7.79 12.90 -16.16
CA VAL A 32 -8.55 11.65 -16.09
C VAL A 32 -10.02 11.95 -15.78
N ASP A 33 -10.94 11.46 -16.63
CA ASP A 33 -12.38 11.65 -16.40
C ASP A 33 -12.80 11.02 -15.05
N PRO A 34 -13.41 11.79 -14.12
CA PRO A 34 -13.90 11.28 -12.84
C PRO A 34 -14.82 10.05 -12.97
N ARG A 35 -15.53 9.91 -14.09
CA ARG A 35 -16.39 8.74 -14.36
C ARG A 35 -15.58 7.45 -14.48
N LEU A 36 -14.39 7.50 -15.07
CA LEU A 36 -13.49 6.36 -15.17
C LEU A 36 -12.85 6.01 -13.82
N VAL A 37 -12.73 6.97 -12.92
CA VAL A 37 -12.22 6.74 -11.56
C VAL A 37 -13.31 6.14 -10.67
N SER A 38 -14.56 6.57 -10.87
CA SER A 38 -15.70 6.17 -10.03
C SER A 38 -16.07 4.68 -10.08
N VAL A 39 -15.55 3.92 -11.05
CA VAL A 39 -15.77 2.47 -11.16
C VAL A 39 -14.86 1.65 -10.26
N PHE A 40 -13.79 2.25 -9.72
CA PHE A 40 -12.79 1.57 -8.89
C PHE A 40 -13.02 1.83 -7.41
N ASP A 41 -12.78 0.81 -6.57
CA ASP A 41 -12.54 1.03 -5.14
C ASP A 41 -11.13 1.62 -4.89
N ALA A 42 -10.84 2.01 -3.65
CA ALA A 42 -9.55 2.63 -3.32
C ALA A 42 -8.34 1.74 -3.62
N ARG A 43 -8.47 0.41 -3.45
CA ARG A 43 -7.38 -0.56 -3.69
C ARG A 43 -7.19 -0.82 -5.17
N GLU A 44 -8.29 -0.89 -5.92
CA GLU A 44 -8.21 -1.05 -7.37
C GLU A 44 -7.60 0.20 -8.02
N LEU A 45 -7.97 1.40 -7.57
CA LEU A 45 -7.38 2.64 -8.05
C LEU A 45 -5.88 2.73 -7.71
N GLU A 46 -5.50 2.31 -6.50
CA GLU A 46 -4.10 2.18 -6.09
C GLU A 46 -3.33 1.25 -7.04
N LEU A 47 -3.88 0.06 -7.32
CA LEU A 47 -3.27 -0.91 -8.22
C LEU A 47 -3.10 -0.36 -9.64
N VAL A 48 -4.09 0.37 -10.16
CA VAL A 48 -4.03 0.97 -11.51
C VAL A 48 -2.96 2.05 -11.60
N ILE A 49 -2.78 2.85 -10.55
CA ILE A 49 -1.83 3.98 -10.54
C ILE A 49 -0.42 3.51 -10.21
N ALA A 50 -0.27 2.69 -9.18
CA ALA A 50 1.03 2.24 -8.66
C ALA A 50 1.54 0.97 -9.37
N GLY A 51 0.66 0.25 -10.06
CA GLY A 51 0.97 -1.07 -10.60
C GLY A 51 1.05 -2.14 -9.51
N THR A 52 1.38 -3.36 -9.91
CA THR A 52 1.81 -4.39 -8.96
C THR A 52 3.21 -4.04 -8.49
N ALA A 53 3.39 -3.86 -7.18
CA ALA A 53 4.73 -3.85 -6.61
C ALA A 53 5.32 -5.24 -6.84
N GLU A 54 6.18 -5.38 -7.85
CA GLU A 54 7.03 -6.55 -7.99
C GLU A 54 8.01 -6.51 -6.82
N ILE A 55 7.74 -7.32 -5.80
CA ILE A 55 8.63 -7.46 -4.65
C ILE A 55 9.83 -8.27 -5.13
N ASP A 56 11.03 -7.69 -5.03
CA ASP A 56 12.26 -8.43 -5.24
C ASP A 56 12.42 -9.45 -4.11
N LEU A 57 12.04 -10.70 -4.40
CA LEU A 57 12.12 -11.80 -3.44
C LEU A 57 13.57 -12.13 -3.05
N VAL A 58 14.53 -11.84 -3.94
CA VAL A 58 15.95 -12.04 -3.67
C VAL A 58 16.39 -11.02 -2.65
N ASP A 59 16.10 -9.74 -2.85
CA ASP A 59 16.43 -8.67 -1.88
C ASP A 59 15.73 -8.92 -0.53
N TRP A 60 14.44 -9.27 -0.57
CA TRP A 60 13.68 -9.53 0.66
C TRP A 60 14.29 -10.68 1.48
N ARG A 61 14.63 -11.80 0.83
CA ARG A 61 15.25 -12.94 1.51
C ARG A 61 16.64 -12.60 2.07
N HIS A 62 17.45 -11.86 1.31
CA HIS A 62 18.78 -11.44 1.78
C HIS A 62 18.72 -10.53 3.01
N ASN A 63 17.67 -9.72 3.13
CA ASN A 63 17.49 -8.80 4.25
C ASN A 63 16.60 -9.37 5.39
N THR A 64 16.37 -10.68 5.41
CA THR A 64 15.56 -11.34 6.46
C THR A 64 16.44 -11.92 7.58
N GLU A 65 16.18 -11.51 8.83
CA GLU A 65 16.84 -12.08 10.01
C GLU A 65 16.02 -13.23 10.60
N TYR A 66 16.63 -14.41 10.72
CA TYR A 66 16.00 -15.58 11.32
C TYR A 66 16.32 -15.69 12.82
N ARG A 67 15.30 -15.97 13.65
CA ARG A 67 15.43 -16.08 15.12
C ARG A 67 14.88 -17.41 15.63
N GLY A 68 15.22 -17.78 16.86
CA GLY A 68 14.64 -18.96 17.51
C GLY A 68 15.12 -20.32 16.95
N GLY A 69 16.33 -20.38 16.40
CA GLY A 69 16.92 -21.59 15.82
C GLY A 69 16.63 -21.79 14.33
N TYR A 70 15.81 -20.93 13.73
CA TYR A 70 15.65 -20.87 12.27
C TYR A 70 16.89 -20.26 11.62
N HIS A 71 17.18 -20.72 10.40
CA HIS A 71 18.21 -20.20 9.52
C HIS A 71 17.77 -20.42 8.07
N ASP A 72 18.47 -19.81 7.11
CA ASP A 72 18.03 -19.78 5.71
C ASP A 72 17.82 -21.15 5.05
N GLN A 73 18.56 -22.16 5.51
CA GLN A 73 18.46 -23.55 5.03
C GLN A 73 17.48 -24.42 5.84
N HIS A 74 16.84 -23.86 6.86
CA HIS A 74 15.89 -24.60 7.68
C HIS A 74 14.70 -25.03 6.79
N PRO A 75 14.22 -26.29 6.84
CA PRO A 75 13.20 -26.80 5.91
C PRO A 75 11.94 -25.92 5.83
N VAL A 76 11.48 -25.42 6.99
CA VAL A 76 10.32 -24.50 7.08
C VAL A 76 10.56 -23.16 6.38
N VAL A 77 11.78 -22.61 6.48
CA VAL A 77 12.16 -21.35 5.81
C VAL A 77 12.24 -21.55 4.31
N VAL A 78 12.79 -22.67 3.85
CA VAL A 78 12.82 -23.02 2.43
C VAL A 78 11.40 -23.14 1.87
N TRP A 79 10.49 -23.82 2.58
CA TRP A 79 9.09 -23.92 2.16
C TRP A 79 8.36 -22.58 2.14
N PHE A 80 8.64 -21.71 3.09
CA PHE A 80 8.07 -20.36 3.14
C PHE A 80 8.41 -19.57 1.86
N TRP A 81 9.69 -19.52 1.49
CA TRP A 81 10.12 -18.81 0.28
C TRP A 81 9.60 -19.47 -1.00
N GLN A 82 9.54 -20.81 -1.06
CA GLN A 82 8.93 -21.53 -2.18
C GLN A 82 7.42 -21.24 -2.35
N ALA A 83 6.71 -20.96 -1.26
CA ALA A 83 5.29 -20.60 -1.32
C ALA A 83 5.07 -19.16 -1.79
N ILE A 84 6.00 -18.25 -1.50
CA ILE A 84 5.94 -16.83 -1.91
C ILE A 84 6.37 -16.64 -3.37
N GLU A 85 7.23 -17.52 -3.89
CA GLU A 85 7.63 -17.52 -5.30
C GLU A 85 6.52 -18.01 -6.26
N ARG A 86 5.42 -18.56 -5.73
CA ARG A 86 4.26 -19.04 -6.51
C ARG A 86 3.12 -18.04 -6.59
#